data_AF-A0A3E0C038-F1
#
_entry.id   AF-A0A3E0C038-F1
#
_cell.length_a   1.000
_cell.length_b   1.000
_cell.length_c   1.000
_cell.angle_alpha   90.00
_cell.angle_beta   90.00
_cell.angle_gamma   90.00
#
_symmetry.space_group_name_H-M   'P 1'
#
loop_
_entity.id
_entity.type
_entity.pdbx_description
1 polymer ?
#
loop_
_entity_poly.entity_id
_entity_poly.type
_entity_poly.pdbx_seq_one_letter_code
_entity_poly.pdbx_strand_id
1 'polypeptide(L)'
;MASKHEVQRYRANLSDELHSAALYETLAKVERDDTRKEIYSDLAKSEREHAQVWADKLNANGIRHRGAAPAVKTRLMKTLVRIFGPGFVLPTLAAAEHADRNKYRGQPDAGRMSADEHHHAAVVQALAGGAGDPEISQGARIAAAESWHKGVSSGNDLRAAVLGANDGLVSNFCLIMGVAGAGTGNKAILLTGLAGLVAGACSMALGEWLSVTNARELASTQIAKEADELETSPEAEEHELALIYRAKGLDAAEAKRVASQMMRDKDKALDTLTREELGLDPAELGGNPWSAAGVSFCLFSVGAIFPTMPFLWSHGFSAIVQCIVLSALALASIGIFTSLFNGRSALFSSFRQVIIGLLAAGFTFGIGHALGVSIS
;
A
#
# COMPACT_ATOMS: atom_id res chain seq x y z
N MET A 1 21.96 -35.96 -14.38
CA MET A 1 20.64 -35.83 -13.74
C MET A 1 20.78 -34.88 -12.58
N ALA A 2 19.87 -33.91 -12.46
CA ALA A 2 19.88 -32.93 -11.38
C ALA A 2 19.60 -33.60 -10.02
N SER A 3 20.15 -33.06 -8.95
CA SER A 3 19.87 -33.49 -7.57
C SER A 3 18.42 -33.20 -7.18
N LYS A 4 17.91 -33.87 -6.13
CA LYS A 4 16.56 -33.60 -5.59
C LYS A 4 16.38 -32.13 -5.20
N HIS A 5 17.44 -31.51 -4.66
CA HIS A 5 17.44 -30.11 -4.27
C HIS A 5 17.32 -29.17 -5.49
N GLU A 6 18.02 -29.48 -6.58
CA GLU A 6 17.93 -28.71 -7.82
C GLU A 6 16.58 -28.84 -8.49
N VAL A 7 15.99 -30.05 -8.49
CA VAL A 7 14.63 -30.27 -9.00
C VAL A 7 13.60 -29.46 -8.19
N GLN A 8 13.75 -29.41 -6.87
CA GLN A 8 12.87 -28.61 -6.01
C GLN A 8 13.04 -27.11 -6.29
N ARG A 9 14.27 -26.64 -6.49
CA ARG A 9 14.56 -25.26 -6.90
C ARG A 9 13.94 -24.92 -8.26
N TYR A 10 14.08 -25.78 -9.26
CA TYR A 10 13.49 -25.54 -10.59
C TYR A 10 11.96 -25.46 -10.52
N ARG A 11 11.31 -26.24 -9.66
CA ARG A 11 9.85 -26.13 -9.43
C ARG A 11 9.46 -24.82 -8.75
N ALA A 12 10.26 -24.35 -7.78
CA ALA A 12 10.01 -23.07 -7.12
C ALA A 12 10.15 -21.92 -8.12
N ASN A 13 11.27 -21.84 -8.84
CA ASN A 13 11.50 -20.81 -9.86
C ASN A 13 10.39 -20.84 -10.92
N LEU A 14 10.05 -22.01 -11.47
CA LEU A 14 8.95 -22.12 -12.45
C LEU A 14 7.63 -21.59 -11.90
N SER A 15 7.31 -21.87 -10.64
CA SER A 15 6.08 -21.39 -10.02
C SER A 15 6.08 -19.87 -9.88
N ASP A 16 7.21 -19.27 -9.54
CA ASP A 16 7.33 -17.83 -9.34
C ASP A 16 7.21 -17.08 -10.67
N GLU A 17 7.92 -17.52 -11.71
CA GLU A 17 7.83 -16.96 -13.08
C GLU A 17 6.39 -17.02 -13.63
N LEU A 18 5.70 -18.16 -13.43
CA LEU A 18 4.30 -18.29 -13.85
C LEU A 18 3.36 -17.37 -13.05
N HIS A 19 3.68 -17.05 -11.80
CA HIS A 19 2.88 -16.11 -11.00
C HIS A 19 3.07 -14.66 -11.46
N SER A 20 4.31 -14.24 -11.70
CA SER A 20 4.64 -12.89 -12.21
C SER A 20 4.06 -12.66 -13.59
N ALA A 21 4.25 -13.61 -14.53
CA ALA A 21 3.63 -13.59 -15.85
C ALA A 21 2.10 -13.41 -15.76
N ALA A 22 1.46 -14.23 -14.92
CA ALA A 22 0.02 -14.20 -14.75
C ALA A 22 -0.51 -12.87 -14.17
N LEU A 23 0.30 -12.19 -13.34
CA LEU A 23 -0.04 -10.89 -12.76
C LEU A 23 0.12 -9.77 -13.80
N TYR A 24 1.24 -9.72 -14.52
CA TYR A 24 1.47 -8.76 -15.60
C TYR A 24 0.43 -8.88 -16.72
N GLU A 25 0.05 -10.10 -17.12
CA GLU A 25 -1.05 -10.31 -18.07
C GLU A 25 -2.39 -9.74 -17.56
N THR A 26 -2.61 -9.79 -16.27
CA THR A 26 -3.84 -9.25 -15.68
C THR A 26 -3.80 -7.73 -15.68
N LEU A 27 -2.65 -7.14 -15.33
CA LEU A 27 -2.41 -5.69 -15.41
C LEU A 27 -2.59 -5.18 -16.85
N ALA A 28 -1.97 -5.83 -17.85
CA ALA A 28 -2.14 -5.48 -19.26
C ALA A 28 -3.60 -5.52 -19.73
N LYS A 29 -4.42 -6.44 -19.20
CA LYS A 29 -5.84 -6.57 -19.58
C LYS A 29 -6.74 -5.49 -19.00
N VAL A 30 -6.43 -4.99 -17.81
CA VAL A 30 -7.25 -3.99 -17.12
C VAL A 30 -6.72 -2.56 -17.30
N GLU A 31 -5.48 -2.42 -17.75
CA GLU A 31 -4.85 -1.13 -18.02
C GLU A 31 -5.53 -0.43 -19.19
N ARG A 32 -5.76 0.88 -19.02
CA ARG A 32 -6.43 1.74 -20.00
C ARG A 32 -5.44 2.51 -20.86
N ASP A 33 -4.24 2.75 -20.34
CA ASP A 33 -3.16 3.40 -21.05
C ASP A 33 -2.44 2.40 -21.97
N ASP A 34 -2.41 2.69 -23.28
CA ASP A 34 -1.82 1.78 -24.27
C ASP A 34 -0.31 1.58 -24.07
N THR A 35 0.42 2.59 -23.58
CA THR A 35 1.86 2.52 -23.34
C THR A 35 2.15 1.60 -22.15
N ARG A 36 1.46 1.78 -21.02
CA ARG A 36 1.64 0.92 -19.84
C ARG A 36 1.19 -0.51 -20.11
N LYS A 37 0.12 -0.68 -20.90
CA LYS A 37 -0.36 -1.98 -21.35
C LYS A 37 0.68 -2.74 -22.18
N GLU A 38 1.39 -2.03 -23.06
CA GLU A 38 2.50 -2.61 -23.83
C GLU A 38 3.63 -3.06 -22.90
N ILE A 39 4.06 -2.18 -21.96
CA ILE A 39 5.08 -2.51 -20.97
C ILE A 39 4.71 -3.75 -20.14
N TYR A 40 3.48 -3.84 -19.63
CA TYR A 40 3.02 -5.04 -18.90
C TYR A 40 2.99 -6.29 -19.78
N SER A 41 2.67 -6.15 -21.07
CA SER A 41 2.66 -7.28 -22.00
C SER A 41 4.07 -7.80 -22.28
N ASP A 42 5.04 -6.90 -22.38
CA ASP A 42 6.44 -7.24 -22.56
C ASP A 42 7.03 -7.93 -21.32
N LEU A 43 6.76 -7.38 -20.12
CA LEU A 43 7.13 -8.02 -18.85
C LEU A 43 6.51 -9.41 -18.73
N ALA A 44 5.20 -9.55 -19.02
CA ALA A 44 4.53 -10.85 -19.01
C ALA A 44 5.16 -11.87 -19.97
N LYS A 45 5.63 -11.41 -21.14
CA LYS A 45 6.29 -12.26 -22.12
C LYS A 45 7.66 -12.72 -21.62
N SER A 46 8.45 -11.80 -21.05
CA SER A 46 9.77 -12.11 -20.48
C SER A 46 9.67 -13.17 -19.37
N GLU A 47 8.75 -13.01 -18.41
CA GLU A 47 8.51 -13.99 -17.34
C GLU A 47 8.07 -15.36 -17.88
N ARG A 48 7.30 -15.40 -18.99
CA ARG A 48 6.95 -16.67 -19.64
C ARG A 48 8.15 -17.33 -20.31
N GLU A 49 9.07 -16.56 -20.88
CA GLU A 49 10.31 -17.09 -21.46
C GLU A 49 11.20 -17.67 -20.35
N HIS A 50 11.28 -17.00 -19.19
CA HIS A 50 11.97 -17.51 -18.01
C HIS A 50 11.31 -18.78 -17.47
N ALA A 51 9.98 -18.81 -17.37
CA ALA A 51 9.22 -20.01 -17.01
C ALA A 51 9.52 -21.18 -17.96
N GLN A 52 9.60 -20.92 -19.27
CA GLN A 52 9.90 -21.96 -20.26
C GLN A 52 11.27 -22.59 -20.01
N VAL A 53 12.30 -21.80 -19.66
CA VAL A 53 13.63 -22.33 -19.34
C VAL A 53 13.60 -23.29 -18.15
N TRP A 54 12.83 -22.97 -17.10
CA TRP A 54 12.68 -23.86 -15.94
C TRP A 54 11.85 -25.10 -16.26
N ALA A 55 10.82 -24.97 -17.09
CA ALA A 55 10.03 -26.08 -17.58
C ALA A 55 10.88 -27.05 -18.42
N ASP A 56 11.74 -26.54 -19.29
CA ASP A 56 12.65 -27.34 -20.11
C ASP A 56 13.68 -28.08 -19.26
N LYS A 57 14.23 -27.44 -18.22
CA LYS A 57 15.11 -28.09 -17.24
C LYS A 57 14.39 -29.22 -16.48
N LEU A 58 13.13 -29.05 -16.12
CA LEU A 58 12.33 -30.12 -15.47
C LEU A 58 12.02 -31.27 -16.44
N ASN A 59 11.66 -30.95 -17.69
CA ASN A 59 11.39 -31.93 -18.74
C ASN A 59 12.65 -32.75 -19.08
N ALA A 60 13.82 -32.11 -19.16
CA ALA A 60 15.11 -32.77 -19.37
C ALA A 60 15.49 -33.74 -18.23
N ASN A 61 14.90 -33.57 -17.04
CA ASN A 61 15.04 -34.49 -15.91
C ASN A 61 13.88 -35.50 -15.82
N GLY A 62 13.07 -35.65 -16.87
CA GLY A 62 11.97 -36.62 -16.95
C GLY A 62 10.72 -36.23 -16.15
N ILE A 63 10.64 -34.99 -15.66
CA ILE A 63 9.54 -34.50 -14.83
C ILE A 63 8.60 -33.66 -15.69
N ARG A 64 7.48 -34.25 -16.12
CA ARG A 64 6.40 -33.49 -16.77
C ARG A 64 5.69 -32.62 -15.75
N HIS A 65 5.77 -31.31 -15.91
CA HIS A 65 5.02 -30.35 -15.11
C HIS A 65 3.58 -30.24 -15.63
N ARG A 66 2.59 -30.55 -14.79
CA ARG A 66 1.20 -30.10 -15.01
C ARG A 66 1.10 -28.69 -14.44
N GLY A 67 0.65 -27.72 -15.25
CA GLY A 67 0.57 -26.31 -14.89
C GLY A 67 0.07 -26.13 -13.45
N ALA A 68 0.89 -25.47 -12.62
CA ALA A 68 0.57 -25.26 -11.22
C ALA A 68 -0.77 -24.52 -11.09
N ALA A 69 -1.63 -24.97 -10.16
CA ALA A 69 -2.81 -24.19 -9.80
C ALA A 69 -2.33 -22.83 -9.24
N PRO A 70 -2.91 -21.70 -9.68
CA PRO A 70 -2.44 -20.39 -9.26
C PRO A 70 -2.52 -20.28 -7.73
N ALA A 71 -1.42 -19.89 -7.10
CA ALA A 71 -1.33 -19.72 -5.66
C ALA A 71 -2.42 -18.77 -5.13
N VAL A 72 -2.81 -18.95 -3.87
CA VAL A 72 -3.83 -18.12 -3.20
C VAL A 72 -3.47 -16.63 -3.30
N LYS A 73 -2.17 -16.29 -3.16
CA LYS A 73 -1.62 -14.95 -3.35
C LYS A 73 -1.92 -14.40 -4.76
N THR A 74 -1.66 -15.18 -5.81
CA THR A 74 -1.92 -14.78 -7.20
C THR A 74 -3.40 -14.58 -7.48
N ARG A 75 -4.28 -15.44 -6.95
CA ARG A 75 -5.73 -15.25 -7.09
C ARG A 75 -6.19 -13.97 -6.40
N LEU A 76 -5.70 -13.73 -5.18
CA LEU A 76 -6.03 -12.54 -4.42
C LEU A 76 -5.56 -11.26 -5.14
N MET A 77 -4.29 -11.22 -5.60
CA MET A 77 -3.77 -10.06 -6.35
C MET A 77 -4.53 -9.84 -7.66
N LYS A 78 -4.86 -10.89 -8.41
CA LYS A 78 -5.71 -10.77 -9.61
C LYS A 78 -7.09 -10.19 -9.30
N THR A 79 -7.70 -10.60 -8.19
CA THR A 79 -8.98 -10.05 -7.73
C THR A 79 -8.84 -8.56 -7.37
N LEU A 80 -7.78 -8.19 -6.65
CA LEU A 80 -7.50 -6.79 -6.31
C LEU A 80 -7.25 -5.93 -7.55
N VAL A 81 -6.48 -6.41 -8.54
CA VAL A 81 -6.28 -5.71 -9.82
C VAL A 81 -7.60 -5.49 -10.55
N ARG A 82 -8.55 -6.44 -10.50
CA ARG A 82 -9.85 -6.30 -11.17
C ARG A 82 -10.82 -5.35 -10.47
N ILE A 83 -10.78 -5.31 -9.13
CA ILE A 83 -11.69 -4.51 -8.32
C ILE A 83 -11.19 -3.06 -8.19
N PHE A 84 -9.89 -2.90 -7.91
CA PHE A 84 -9.27 -1.60 -7.59
C PHE A 84 -8.36 -1.05 -8.69
N GLY A 85 -8.09 -1.84 -9.74
CA GLY A 85 -7.28 -1.43 -10.89
C GLY A 85 -5.77 -1.66 -10.71
N PRO A 86 -4.96 -1.36 -11.75
CA PRO A 86 -3.50 -1.52 -11.75
C PRO A 86 -2.79 -0.70 -10.68
N GLY A 87 -3.19 0.56 -10.52
CA GLY A 87 -2.61 1.53 -9.59
C GLY A 87 -2.54 1.00 -8.15
N PHE A 88 -3.53 0.23 -7.73
CA PHE A 88 -3.61 -0.33 -6.38
C PHE A 88 -2.54 -1.39 -6.06
N VAL A 89 -2.15 -2.17 -7.06
CA VAL A 89 -1.28 -3.35 -6.87
C VAL A 89 0.18 -3.05 -7.26
N LEU A 90 0.42 -2.02 -8.06
CA LEU A 90 1.74 -1.63 -8.56
C LEU A 90 2.81 -1.41 -7.49
N PRO A 91 2.58 -0.64 -6.39
CA PRO A 91 3.60 -0.47 -5.36
C PRO A 91 3.99 -1.78 -4.68
N THR A 92 3.01 -2.67 -4.55
CA THR A 92 3.20 -4.01 -3.97
C THR A 92 4.06 -4.88 -4.85
N LEU A 93 3.76 -4.84 -6.15
CA LEU A 93 4.49 -5.58 -7.16
C LEU A 93 5.93 -5.05 -7.25
N ALA A 94 6.12 -3.74 -7.29
CA ALA A 94 7.44 -3.11 -7.26
C ALA A 94 8.27 -3.52 -6.04
N ALA A 95 7.67 -3.53 -4.85
CA ALA A 95 8.35 -3.97 -3.64
C ALA A 95 8.73 -5.47 -3.69
N ALA A 96 7.89 -6.31 -4.28
CA ALA A 96 8.17 -7.73 -4.47
C ALA A 96 9.30 -7.96 -5.49
N GLU A 97 9.21 -7.35 -6.67
CA GLU A 97 10.24 -7.42 -7.72
C GLU A 97 11.60 -6.92 -7.21
N HIS A 98 11.61 -5.81 -6.45
CA HIS A 98 12.84 -5.29 -5.86
C HIS A 98 13.43 -6.23 -4.79
N ALA A 99 12.60 -6.91 -4.00
CA ALA A 99 13.07 -7.91 -3.04
C ALA A 99 13.67 -9.14 -3.74
N ASP A 100 13.07 -9.53 -4.88
CA ASP A 100 13.43 -10.74 -5.63
C ASP A 100 14.47 -10.50 -6.74
N ARG A 101 14.93 -9.25 -6.98
CA ARG A 101 15.93 -8.90 -8.01
C ARG A 101 17.23 -9.74 -8.00
N ASN A 102 17.58 -10.28 -6.84
CA ASN A 102 18.78 -11.11 -6.65
C ASN A 102 18.46 -12.62 -6.61
N LYS A 103 17.24 -13.07 -6.93
CA LYS A 103 16.81 -14.48 -6.77
C LYS A 103 17.69 -15.48 -7.55
N TYR A 104 18.28 -15.03 -8.65
CA TYR A 104 19.19 -15.82 -9.48
C TYR A 104 20.68 -15.66 -9.14
N ARG A 105 21.03 -14.80 -8.18
CA ARG A 105 22.42 -14.56 -7.81
C ARG A 105 23.06 -15.83 -7.24
N GLY A 106 24.15 -16.27 -7.88
CA GLY A 106 24.84 -17.50 -7.50
C GLY A 106 24.27 -18.79 -8.13
N GLN A 107 23.28 -18.69 -9.02
CA GLN A 107 22.82 -19.81 -9.83
C GLN A 107 23.58 -19.81 -11.18
N PRO A 108 24.47 -20.78 -11.45
CA PRO A 108 25.26 -20.81 -12.69
C PRO A 108 24.39 -20.90 -13.95
N ASP A 109 23.18 -21.46 -13.80
CA ASP A 109 22.27 -21.73 -14.91
C ASP A 109 21.30 -20.56 -15.23
N ALA A 110 21.46 -19.39 -14.58
CA ALA A 110 20.50 -18.27 -14.63
C ALA A 110 21.16 -16.89 -14.84
N GLY A 111 22.41 -16.85 -15.34
CA GLY A 111 23.15 -15.59 -15.50
C GLY A 111 22.48 -14.53 -16.38
N ARG A 112 21.81 -14.93 -17.48
CA ARG A 112 21.03 -14.02 -18.33
C ARG A 112 19.77 -13.49 -17.62
N MET A 113 19.02 -14.37 -16.97
CA MET A 113 17.80 -13.99 -16.23
C MET A 113 18.12 -13.02 -15.10
N SER A 114 19.29 -13.15 -14.45
CA SER A 114 19.67 -12.23 -13.37
C SER A 114 19.77 -10.77 -13.84
N ALA A 115 20.13 -10.50 -15.09
CA ALA A 115 20.14 -9.15 -15.64
C ALA A 115 18.72 -8.67 -15.96
N ASP A 116 17.89 -9.55 -16.51
CA ASP A 116 16.48 -9.28 -16.81
C ASP A 116 15.69 -8.94 -15.54
N GLU A 117 15.90 -9.65 -14.42
CA GLU A 117 15.24 -9.36 -13.13
C GLU A 117 15.57 -7.96 -12.59
N HIS A 118 16.80 -7.49 -12.76
CA HIS A 118 17.17 -6.13 -12.34
C HIS A 118 16.47 -5.09 -13.22
N HIS A 119 16.32 -5.37 -14.51
CA HIS A 119 15.59 -4.52 -15.43
C HIS A 119 14.08 -4.52 -15.15
N HIS A 120 13.48 -5.68 -14.90
CA HIS A 120 12.07 -5.79 -14.51
C HIS A 120 11.79 -5.00 -13.24
N ALA A 121 12.60 -5.20 -12.19
CA ALA A 121 12.48 -4.46 -10.95
C ALA A 121 12.58 -2.95 -11.18
N ALA A 122 13.54 -2.48 -11.99
CA ALA A 122 13.69 -1.05 -12.30
C ALA A 122 12.48 -0.47 -13.05
N VAL A 123 11.97 -1.18 -14.07
CA VAL A 123 10.79 -0.75 -14.84
C VAL A 123 9.55 -0.70 -13.97
N VAL A 124 9.31 -1.74 -13.16
CA VAL A 124 8.14 -1.79 -12.27
C VAL A 124 8.26 -0.76 -11.14
N GLN A 125 9.47 -0.49 -10.65
CA GLN A 125 9.73 0.58 -9.69
C GLN A 125 9.43 1.95 -10.31
N ALA A 126 9.83 2.21 -11.55
CA ALA A 126 9.51 3.44 -12.27
C ALA A 126 8.01 3.58 -12.56
N LEU A 127 7.30 2.46 -12.79
CA LEU A 127 5.84 2.46 -12.93
C LEU A 127 5.12 2.68 -11.59
N ALA A 128 5.75 2.39 -10.45
CA ALA A 128 5.13 2.43 -9.12
C ALA A 128 5.53 3.64 -8.26
N GLY A 129 6.76 4.11 -8.39
CA GLY A 129 7.29 5.30 -7.73
C GLY A 129 7.60 6.34 -8.79
N GLY A 130 6.92 7.49 -8.72
CA GLY A 130 7.37 8.69 -9.42
C GLY A 130 8.89 8.86 -9.22
N ALA A 131 9.57 9.18 -10.31
CA ALA A 131 10.99 8.91 -10.53
C ALA A 131 11.97 9.52 -9.51
N GLY A 132 13.09 8.82 -9.31
CA GLY A 132 14.36 9.32 -8.79
C GLY A 132 15.51 8.48 -9.38
N ASP A 133 16.28 9.10 -10.27
CA ASP A 133 17.21 8.59 -11.31
C ASP A 133 18.48 7.84 -10.78
N PRO A 134 19.31 7.10 -11.58
CA PRO A 134 20.12 7.73 -12.64
C PRO A 134 20.46 6.89 -13.91
N GLU A 135 20.44 7.60 -15.06
CA GLU A 135 21.35 7.55 -16.22
C GLU A 135 20.76 7.26 -17.63
N ILE A 136 20.50 8.39 -18.32
CA ILE A 136 20.87 8.74 -19.71
C ILE A 136 19.94 8.31 -20.86
N SER A 137 19.49 9.35 -21.57
CA SER A 137 19.04 9.41 -22.98
C SER A 137 17.56 9.09 -23.28
N GLN A 138 16.67 10.08 -23.05
CA GLN A 138 15.61 10.52 -24.00
C GLN A 138 14.81 11.73 -23.44
N GLY A 139 15.48 12.86 -23.19
CA GLY A 139 14.89 14.07 -22.58
C GLY A 139 13.73 14.73 -23.35
N ALA A 140 13.36 14.28 -24.55
CA ALA A 140 12.21 14.79 -25.31
C ALA A 140 10.97 13.88 -25.26
N ARG A 141 11.05 12.69 -24.65
CA ARG A 141 9.90 11.77 -24.46
C ARG A 141 9.43 11.68 -23.01
N ILE A 142 10.22 12.20 -22.06
CA ILE A 142 9.93 12.21 -20.62
C ILE A 142 9.22 13.51 -20.18
N ALA A 143 9.45 14.64 -20.86
CA ALA A 143 8.73 15.89 -20.58
C ALA A 143 7.20 15.79 -20.88
N ALA A 144 6.79 14.81 -21.68
CA ALA A 144 5.39 14.47 -21.89
C ALA A 144 4.87 13.42 -20.89
N ALA A 145 5.71 12.88 -20.00
CA ALA A 145 5.34 11.88 -18.99
C ALA A 145 5.13 12.49 -17.59
N GLU A 146 5.68 13.68 -17.31
CA GLU A 146 5.53 14.37 -16.02
C GLU A 146 4.13 14.99 -15.81
N SER A 147 3.36 15.23 -16.87
CA SER A 147 2.01 15.83 -16.78
C SER A 147 0.91 14.87 -16.30
N TRP A 148 1.21 13.61 -15.94
CA TRP A 148 0.22 12.53 -15.82
C TRP A 148 -0.03 12.00 -14.40
N HIS A 149 0.43 12.72 -13.37
CA HIS A 149 0.08 12.43 -11.96
C HIS A 149 -1.35 12.89 -11.62
N LYS A 150 -2.35 12.41 -12.37
CA LYS A 150 -3.76 12.52 -12.00
C LYS A 150 -4.29 11.13 -11.67
N GLY A 151 -4.16 10.77 -10.39
CA GLY A 151 -4.98 9.73 -9.78
C GLY A 151 -4.22 8.63 -9.09
N VAL A 152 -4.45 8.56 -7.77
CA VAL A 152 -4.26 7.42 -6.87
C VAL A 152 -2.83 7.22 -6.38
N SER A 153 -2.50 7.91 -5.28
CA SER A 153 -1.35 7.62 -4.41
C SER A 153 -1.65 6.34 -3.59
N SER A 154 -1.71 5.19 -4.28
CA SER A 154 -2.36 3.96 -3.78
C SER A 154 -1.69 3.33 -2.55
N GLY A 155 -0.40 3.60 -2.32
CA GLY A 155 0.34 3.05 -1.19
C GLY A 155 -0.04 3.69 0.15
N ASN A 156 -0.25 5.01 0.19
CA ASN A 156 -0.59 5.71 1.43
C ASN A 156 -2.07 5.52 1.78
N ASP A 157 -2.96 5.59 0.78
CA ASP A 157 -4.40 5.39 0.95
C ASP A 157 -4.72 3.99 1.47
N LEU A 158 -4.01 2.98 0.97
CA LEU A 158 -4.20 1.61 1.41
C LEU A 158 -3.68 1.36 2.82
N ARG A 159 -2.51 1.93 3.15
CA ARG A 159 -1.98 1.86 4.52
C ARG A 159 -2.96 2.49 5.50
N ALA A 160 -3.51 3.66 5.17
CA ALA A 160 -4.55 4.32 5.96
C ALA A 160 -5.81 3.45 6.09
N ALA A 161 -6.24 2.82 5.00
CA ALA A 161 -7.43 2.00 5.01
C ALA A 161 -7.31 0.76 5.93
N VAL A 162 -6.15 0.10 5.87
CA VAL A 162 -5.89 -1.07 6.72
C VAL A 162 -5.72 -0.66 8.18
N LEU A 163 -5.12 0.51 8.44
CA LEU A 163 -5.06 1.07 9.79
C LEU A 163 -6.45 1.32 10.36
N GLY A 164 -7.39 1.87 9.58
CA GLY A 164 -8.75 2.11 10.05
C GLY A 164 -9.53 0.85 10.40
N ALA A 165 -9.50 -0.16 9.53
CA ALA A 165 -10.14 -1.44 9.81
C ALA A 165 -9.50 -2.17 11.01
N ASN A 166 -8.18 -2.08 11.14
CA ASN A 166 -7.49 -2.68 12.28
C ASN A 166 -7.80 -1.94 13.59
N ASP A 167 -7.85 -0.61 13.57
CA ASP A 167 -8.15 0.20 14.74
C ASP A 167 -9.56 -0.08 15.25
N GLY A 168 -10.56 -0.13 14.36
CA GLY A 168 -11.93 -0.50 14.72
C GLY A 168 -12.03 -1.91 15.31
N LEU A 169 -11.32 -2.87 14.72
CA LEU A 169 -11.29 -4.25 15.22
C LEU A 169 -10.67 -4.33 16.62
N VAL A 170 -9.47 -3.80 16.82
CA VAL A 170 -8.73 -3.92 18.08
C VAL A 170 -9.39 -3.11 19.18
N SER A 171 -9.76 -1.86 18.93
CA SER A 171 -10.38 -0.98 19.94
C SER A 171 -11.68 -1.58 20.46
N ASN A 172 -12.57 -2.02 19.57
CA ASN A 172 -13.86 -2.56 19.98
C ASN A 172 -13.74 -3.95 20.59
N PHE A 173 -12.79 -4.78 20.14
CA PHE A 173 -12.48 -6.06 20.77
C PHE A 173 -11.98 -5.87 22.20
N CYS A 174 -11.04 -4.96 22.43
CA CYS A 174 -10.53 -4.64 23.75
C CYS A 174 -11.63 -4.10 24.69
N LEU A 175 -12.50 -3.23 24.18
CA LEU A 175 -13.64 -2.69 24.93
C LEU A 175 -14.61 -3.79 25.37
N ILE A 176 -15.02 -4.66 24.44
CA ILE A 176 -15.91 -5.79 24.72
C ILE A 176 -15.28 -6.74 25.72
N MET A 177 -13.99 -7.04 25.58
CA MET A 177 -13.28 -7.94 26.50
C MET A 177 -13.13 -7.34 27.91
N GLY A 178 -12.93 -6.03 28.03
CA GLY A 178 -12.94 -5.36 29.33
C GLY A 178 -14.29 -5.47 30.03
N VAL A 179 -15.38 -5.19 29.31
CA VAL A 179 -16.75 -5.29 29.88
C VAL A 179 -17.15 -6.74 30.17
N ALA A 180 -16.70 -7.70 29.35
CA ALA A 180 -16.88 -9.12 29.63
C ALA A 180 -16.09 -9.58 30.87
N GLY A 181 -14.87 -9.05 31.07
CA GLY A 181 -14.04 -9.34 32.25
C GLY A 181 -14.67 -8.92 33.56
N ALA A 182 -15.43 -7.82 33.54
CA ALA A 182 -16.21 -7.34 34.69
C ALA A 182 -17.44 -8.22 35.05
N GLY A 183 -17.72 -9.30 34.31
CA GLY A 183 -18.82 -10.22 34.60
C GLY A 183 -20.20 -9.68 34.22
N THR A 184 -20.26 -8.71 33.31
CA THR A 184 -21.52 -8.07 32.89
C THR A 184 -22.39 -8.98 32.01
N GLY A 185 -23.70 -8.72 32.00
CA GLY A 185 -24.64 -9.48 31.19
C GLY A 185 -24.51 -9.23 29.68
N ASN A 186 -24.88 -10.24 28.88
CA ASN A 186 -24.78 -10.24 27.41
C ASN A 186 -25.35 -8.97 26.73
N LYS A 187 -26.50 -8.47 27.20
CA LYS A 187 -27.14 -7.26 26.66
C LYS A 187 -26.30 -6.01 26.88
N ALA A 188 -25.62 -5.91 28.03
CA ALA A 188 -24.72 -4.80 28.32
C ALA A 188 -23.50 -4.85 27.42
N ILE A 189 -22.89 -6.03 27.25
CA ILE A 189 -21.75 -6.23 26.35
C ILE A 189 -22.11 -5.86 24.91
N LEU A 190 -23.26 -6.31 24.40
CA LEU A 190 -23.72 -5.97 23.06
C LEU A 190 -23.94 -4.46 22.89
N LEU A 191 -24.62 -3.83 23.86
CA LEU A 191 -24.84 -2.38 23.85
C LEU A 191 -23.51 -1.62 23.84
N THR A 192 -22.55 -2.04 24.69
CA THR A 192 -21.20 -1.47 24.72
C THR A 192 -20.49 -1.63 23.38
N GLY A 193 -20.52 -2.82 22.77
CA GLY A 193 -19.87 -3.09 21.49
C GLY A 193 -20.44 -2.25 20.34
N LEU A 194 -21.77 -2.09 20.30
CA LEU A 194 -22.43 -1.24 19.31
C LEU A 194 -22.17 0.26 19.56
N ALA A 195 -22.21 0.70 20.81
CA ALA A 195 -21.90 2.07 21.17
C ALA A 195 -20.43 2.41 20.88
N GLY A 196 -19.51 1.52 21.20
CA GLY A 196 -18.08 1.63 20.90
C GLY A 196 -17.80 1.69 19.40
N LEU A 197 -18.48 0.85 18.61
CA LEU A 197 -18.42 0.89 17.16
C LEU A 197 -18.84 2.25 16.60
N VAL A 198 -20.03 2.74 16.97
CA VAL A 198 -20.56 4.00 16.44
C VAL A 198 -19.72 5.19 16.92
N ALA A 199 -19.40 5.25 18.21
CA ALA A 199 -18.60 6.33 18.77
C ALA A 199 -17.19 6.37 18.16
N GLY A 200 -16.54 5.21 18.03
CA GLY A 200 -15.23 5.09 17.41
C GLY A 200 -15.24 5.45 15.92
N ALA A 201 -16.23 4.96 15.17
CA ALA A 201 -16.35 5.28 13.75
C ALA A 201 -16.57 6.77 13.51
N CYS A 202 -17.46 7.41 14.29
CA CYS A 202 -17.66 8.86 14.25
C CYS A 202 -16.38 9.63 14.63
N SER A 203 -15.68 9.21 15.68
CA SER A 203 -14.43 9.84 16.11
C SER A 203 -13.35 9.76 15.03
N MET A 204 -13.21 8.60 14.39
CA MET A 204 -12.24 8.40 13.32
C MET A 204 -12.60 9.22 12.07
N ALA A 205 -13.88 9.27 11.71
CA ALA A 205 -14.36 10.08 10.59
C ALA A 205 -14.10 11.57 10.80
N LEU A 206 -14.40 12.08 12.00
CA LEU A 206 -14.14 13.47 12.37
C LEU A 206 -12.64 13.78 12.39
N GLY A 207 -11.82 12.87 12.92
CA GLY A 207 -10.37 13.00 12.95
C GLY A 207 -9.77 13.08 11.55
N GLU A 208 -10.21 12.20 10.63
CA GLU A 208 -9.76 12.21 9.24
C GLU A 208 -10.23 13.47 8.51
N TRP A 209 -11.50 13.86 8.69
CA TRP A 209 -12.04 15.09 8.09
C TRP A 209 -11.23 16.32 8.52
N LEU A 210 -10.95 16.45 9.81
CA LEU A 210 -10.19 17.57 10.38
C LEU A 210 -8.73 17.55 9.89
N SER A 211 -8.11 16.37 9.83
CA SER A 211 -6.75 16.22 9.31
C SER A 211 -6.64 16.70 7.86
N VAL A 212 -7.52 16.23 6.98
CA VAL A 212 -7.51 16.62 5.57
C VAL A 212 -7.87 18.09 5.40
N THR A 213 -8.84 18.60 6.16
CA THR A 213 -9.25 20.01 6.10
C THR A 213 -8.10 20.93 6.52
N ASN A 214 -7.45 20.65 7.66
CA ASN A 214 -6.32 21.44 8.14
C ASN A 214 -5.15 21.40 7.15
N ALA A 215 -4.83 20.23 6.58
CA ALA A 215 -3.77 20.10 5.57
C ALA A 215 -4.08 20.97 4.34
N ARG A 216 -5.34 21.01 3.89
CA ARG A 216 -5.78 21.84 2.77
C ARG A 216 -5.75 23.33 3.09
N GLU A 217 -6.22 23.72 4.27
CA GLU A 217 -6.21 25.13 4.70
C GLU A 217 -4.78 25.67 4.80
N LEU A 218 -3.86 24.89 5.41
CA LEU A 218 -2.44 25.23 5.48
C LEU A 218 -1.83 25.35 4.07
N ALA A 219 -2.06 24.37 3.21
CA ALA A 219 -1.56 24.40 1.83
C ALA A 219 -2.10 25.60 1.05
N SER A 220 -3.41 25.86 1.14
CA SER A 220 -4.04 26.98 0.44
C SER A 220 -3.52 28.33 0.91
N THR A 221 -3.23 28.47 2.21
CA THR A 221 -2.68 29.70 2.79
C THR A 221 -1.25 29.92 2.30
N GLN A 222 -0.45 28.85 2.27
CA GLN A 222 0.93 28.95 1.80
C GLN A 222 0.99 29.25 0.29
N ILE A 223 0.15 28.61 -0.52
CA ILE A 223 0.06 28.90 -1.96
C ILE A 223 -0.43 30.33 -2.21
N ALA A 224 -1.37 30.83 -1.40
CA ALA A 224 -1.83 32.21 -1.52
C ALA A 224 -0.73 33.22 -1.15
N LYS A 225 0.09 32.90 -0.14
CA LYS A 225 1.26 33.71 0.23
C LYS A 225 2.30 33.71 -0.90
N GLU A 226 2.60 32.55 -1.45
CA GLU A 226 3.51 32.36 -2.59
C GLU A 226 3.05 33.18 -3.81
N ALA A 227 1.75 33.17 -4.10
CA ALA A 227 1.18 33.95 -5.19
C ALA A 227 1.33 35.47 -4.98
N ASP A 228 1.19 35.94 -3.74
CA ASP A 228 1.39 37.36 -3.37
C ASP A 228 2.89 37.75 -3.46
N GLU A 229 3.79 36.87 -3.02
CA GLU A 229 5.25 37.09 -3.12
C GLU A 229 5.72 37.10 -4.58
N LEU A 230 5.18 36.21 -5.42
CA LEU A 230 5.40 36.20 -6.87
C LEU A 230 4.90 37.47 -7.58
N GLU A 231 3.84 38.10 -7.07
CA GLU A 231 3.32 39.37 -7.61
C GLU A 231 4.10 40.59 -7.15
N THR A 232 4.49 40.61 -5.87
CA THR A 232 5.12 41.77 -5.23
C THR A 232 6.64 41.79 -5.40
N SER A 233 7.28 40.62 -5.46
CA SER A 233 8.75 40.45 -5.41
C SER A 233 9.28 39.39 -6.38
N PRO A 234 8.96 39.44 -7.69
CA PRO A 234 9.31 38.38 -8.64
C PRO A 234 10.83 38.14 -8.79
N GLU A 235 11.66 39.17 -8.58
CA GLU A 235 13.13 39.02 -8.62
C GLU A 235 13.67 38.20 -7.44
N ALA A 236 12.98 38.25 -6.28
CA ALA A 236 13.33 37.43 -5.13
C ALA A 236 12.97 35.97 -5.39
N GLU A 237 11.75 35.68 -5.86
CA GLU A 237 11.31 34.32 -6.18
C GLU A 237 12.16 33.64 -7.26
N GLU A 238 12.59 34.39 -8.28
CA GLU A 238 13.53 33.87 -9.28
C GLU A 238 14.86 33.47 -8.64
N HIS A 239 15.34 34.26 -7.68
CA HIS A 239 16.57 33.97 -6.95
C HIS A 239 16.42 32.73 -6.06
N GLU A 240 15.30 32.60 -5.34
CA GLU A 240 15.01 31.44 -4.49
C GLU A 240 14.94 30.16 -5.31
N LEU A 241 14.20 30.17 -6.42
CA LEU A 241 14.10 29.04 -7.34
C LEU A 241 15.46 28.65 -7.93
N ALA A 242 16.30 29.63 -8.28
CA ALA A 242 17.66 29.36 -8.74
C ALA A 242 18.53 28.71 -7.63
N LEU A 243 18.36 29.09 -6.37
CA LEU A 243 19.05 28.46 -5.24
C LEU A 243 18.59 27.01 -5.05
N ILE A 244 17.29 26.73 -5.17
CA ILE A 244 16.74 25.36 -5.10
C ILE A 244 17.36 24.49 -6.19
N TYR A 245 17.38 24.95 -7.44
CA TYR A 245 17.99 24.17 -8.53
C TYR A 245 19.50 23.96 -8.36
N ARG A 246 20.22 24.93 -7.80
CA ARG A 246 21.64 24.76 -7.44
C ARG A 246 21.82 23.70 -6.35
N ALA A 247 20.95 23.67 -5.34
CA ALA A 247 20.98 22.64 -4.31
C ALA A 247 20.70 21.24 -4.89
N LYS A 248 19.89 21.16 -5.96
CA LYS A 248 19.66 19.93 -6.74
C LYS A 248 20.84 19.53 -7.66
N GLY A 249 21.87 20.35 -7.76
CA GLY A 249 23.11 20.03 -8.48
C GLY A 249 23.30 20.75 -9.82
N LEU A 250 22.43 21.68 -10.20
CA LEU A 250 22.66 22.53 -11.37
C LEU A 250 23.79 23.54 -11.09
N ASP A 251 24.60 23.85 -12.10
CA ASP A 251 25.54 24.95 -11.99
C ASP A 251 24.80 26.30 -11.87
N ALA A 252 25.49 27.33 -11.39
CA ALA A 252 24.87 28.61 -11.10
C ALA A 252 24.29 29.33 -12.34
N ALA A 253 24.90 29.14 -13.51
CA ALA A 253 24.41 29.76 -14.74
C ALA A 253 23.20 29.01 -15.30
N GLU A 254 23.23 27.68 -15.28
CA GLU A 254 22.13 26.80 -15.68
C GLU A 254 20.91 26.98 -14.78
N ALA A 255 21.10 26.96 -13.46
CA ALA A 255 20.02 27.15 -12.48
C ALA A 255 19.32 28.51 -12.64
N LYS A 256 20.10 29.57 -12.82
CA LYS A 256 19.54 30.90 -13.10
C LYS A 256 18.75 30.91 -14.41
N ARG A 257 19.30 30.33 -15.48
CA ARG A 257 18.62 30.25 -16.79
C ARG A 257 17.28 29.52 -16.69
N VAL A 258 17.24 28.39 -15.97
CA VAL A 258 16.02 27.60 -15.77
C VAL A 258 15.00 28.37 -14.94
N ALA A 259 15.42 28.98 -13.83
CA ALA A 259 14.54 29.82 -13.00
C ALA A 259 13.93 30.96 -13.81
N SER A 260 14.74 31.77 -14.52
CA SER A 260 14.23 32.86 -15.37
C SER A 260 13.26 32.36 -16.46
N GLN A 261 13.43 31.13 -16.94
CA GLN A 261 12.55 30.55 -17.97
C GLN A 261 11.20 30.11 -17.38
N MET A 262 11.19 29.56 -16.17
CA MET A 262 9.95 29.20 -15.45
C MET A 262 9.16 30.45 -15.03
N MET A 263 9.85 31.50 -14.61
CA MET A 263 9.27 32.79 -14.18
C MET A 263 8.56 33.58 -15.30
N ARG A 264 8.67 33.16 -16.57
CA ARG A 264 7.99 33.84 -17.70
C ARG A 264 6.48 33.70 -17.69
N ASP A 265 5.98 32.61 -17.11
CA ASP A 265 4.56 32.29 -17.04
C ASP A 265 4.21 32.16 -15.55
N LYS A 266 3.43 33.10 -15.04
CA LYS A 266 3.12 33.19 -13.61
C LYS A 266 2.43 31.94 -13.08
N ASP A 267 1.56 31.31 -13.87
CA ASP A 267 0.84 30.12 -13.43
C ASP A 267 1.81 28.93 -13.30
N LYS A 268 2.77 28.82 -14.22
CA LYS A 268 3.82 27.78 -14.14
C LYS A 268 4.86 28.08 -13.08
N ALA A 269 5.20 29.35 -12.88
CA ALA A 269 6.10 29.77 -11.80
C ALA A 269 5.50 29.41 -10.45
N LEU A 270 4.23 29.74 -10.21
CA LEU A 270 3.53 29.39 -8.98
C LEU A 270 3.42 27.88 -8.77
N ASP A 271 3.07 27.10 -9.80
CA ASP A 271 3.04 25.62 -9.69
C ASP A 271 4.45 25.07 -9.40
N THR A 272 5.49 25.62 -10.02
CA THR A 272 6.89 25.22 -9.78
C THR A 272 7.30 25.54 -8.35
N LEU A 273 7.12 26.79 -7.89
CA LEU A 273 7.46 27.21 -6.52
C LEU A 273 6.68 26.41 -5.48
N THR A 274 5.38 26.16 -5.72
CA THR A 274 4.56 25.32 -4.85
C THR A 274 5.13 23.91 -4.68
N ARG A 275 5.64 23.31 -5.75
CA ARG A 275 6.22 21.96 -5.72
C ARG A 275 7.66 21.94 -5.19
N GLU A 276 8.45 22.91 -5.61
CA GLU A 276 9.89 22.94 -5.40
C GLU A 276 10.30 23.56 -4.07
N GLU A 277 9.62 24.63 -3.67
CA GLU A 277 9.88 25.33 -2.42
C GLU A 277 9.00 24.79 -1.29
N LEU A 278 7.69 24.73 -1.50
CA LEU A 278 6.75 24.32 -0.44
C LEU A 278 6.70 22.79 -0.27
N GLY A 279 7.19 22.04 -1.25
CA GLY A 279 7.07 20.58 -1.29
C GLY A 279 5.62 20.11 -1.36
N LEU A 280 4.71 20.98 -1.81
CA LEU A 280 3.28 20.69 -1.90
C LEU A 280 2.97 20.27 -3.33
N ASP A 281 2.27 19.14 -3.49
CA ASP A 281 1.60 18.84 -4.75
C ASP A 281 0.13 19.28 -4.65
N PRO A 282 -0.31 20.30 -5.41
CA PRO A 282 -1.71 20.72 -5.46
C PRO A 282 -2.70 19.58 -5.75
N ALA A 283 -2.26 18.53 -6.45
CA ALA A 283 -3.06 17.35 -6.76
C ALA A 283 -3.12 16.33 -5.61
N GLU A 284 -2.18 16.35 -4.66
CA GLU A 284 -2.08 15.40 -3.54
C GLU A 284 -2.56 15.95 -2.18
N LEU A 285 -3.24 17.09 -2.16
CA LEU A 285 -3.78 17.73 -0.94
C LEU A 285 -4.95 16.96 -0.27
N GLY A 286 -4.88 15.63 -0.21
CA GLY A 286 -5.78 14.76 0.56
C GLY A 286 -7.18 14.57 -0.03
N GLY A 287 -7.41 14.96 -1.28
CA GLY A 287 -8.71 14.82 -1.94
C GLY A 287 -9.84 15.58 -1.22
N ASN A 288 -11.05 15.03 -1.25
CA ASN A 288 -12.23 15.62 -0.58
C ASN A 288 -12.30 15.15 0.89
N PRO A 289 -12.23 16.07 1.89
CA PRO A 289 -12.32 15.74 3.31
C PRO A 289 -13.51 14.85 3.69
N TRP A 290 -14.67 15.09 3.07
CA TRP A 290 -15.88 14.31 3.33
C TRP A 290 -15.77 12.88 2.84
N SER A 291 -15.06 12.66 1.73
CA SER A 291 -14.82 11.30 1.22
C SER A 291 -13.88 10.53 2.13
N ALA A 292 -12.79 11.16 2.59
CA ALA A 292 -11.84 10.56 3.51
C ALA A 292 -12.52 10.17 4.82
N ALA A 293 -13.32 11.07 5.38
CA ALA A 293 -14.13 10.82 6.57
C ALA A 293 -15.08 9.62 6.40
N GLY A 294 -15.81 9.57 5.29
CA GLY A 294 -16.75 8.48 4.99
C GLY A 294 -16.06 7.13 4.81
N VAL A 295 -14.88 7.11 4.18
CA VAL A 295 -14.06 5.90 4.03
C VAL A 295 -13.55 5.43 5.39
N SER A 296 -12.99 6.32 6.20
CA SER A 296 -12.52 6.00 7.56
C SER A 296 -13.64 5.49 8.45
N PHE A 297 -14.83 6.11 8.41
CA PHE A 297 -16.03 5.64 9.11
C PHE A 297 -16.37 4.19 8.75
N CYS A 298 -16.45 3.90 7.45
CA CYS A 298 -16.82 2.58 6.95
C CYS A 298 -15.78 1.52 7.33
N LEU A 299 -14.50 1.82 7.15
CA LEU A 299 -13.42 0.87 7.45
C LEU A 299 -13.33 0.55 8.93
N PHE A 300 -13.42 1.57 9.80
CA PHE A 300 -13.51 1.37 11.24
C PHE A 300 -14.71 0.49 11.60
N SER A 301 -15.89 0.80 11.06
CA SER A 301 -17.12 0.04 11.33
C SER A 301 -17.01 -1.42 10.91
N VAL A 302 -16.42 -1.69 9.74
CA VAL A 302 -16.15 -3.05 9.23
C VAL A 302 -15.21 -3.81 10.16
N GLY A 303 -14.19 -3.16 10.72
CA GLY A 303 -13.32 -3.78 11.73
C GLY A 303 -14.06 -4.09 13.04
N ALA A 304 -14.78 -3.10 13.55
CA ALA A 304 -15.43 -3.14 14.87
C ALA A 304 -16.62 -4.11 14.95
N ILE A 305 -17.20 -4.53 13.82
CA ILE A 305 -18.37 -5.42 13.81
C ILE A 305 -18.02 -6.85 14.23
N PHE A 306 -16.83 -7.34 13.89
CA PHE A 306 -16.40 -8.72 14.16
C PHE A 306 -16.47 -9.13 15.64
N PRO A 307 -15.93 -8.35 16.59
CA PRO A 307 -16.01 -8.70 18.01
C PRO A 307 -17.45 -8.59 18.56
N THR A 308 -18.31 -7.77 17.94
CA THR A 308 -19.69 -7.54 18.40
C THR A 308 -20.65 -8.63 17.91
N MET A 309 -20.41 -9.16 16.71
CA MET A 309 -21.28 -10.10 16.00
C MET A 309 -21.75 -11.30 16.86
N PRO A 310 -20.88 -12.01 17.59
CA PRO A 310 -21.26 -13.19 18.37
C PRO A 310 -22.32 -12.96 19.43
N PHE A 311 -22.39 -11.76 19.99
CA PHE A 311 -23.35 -11.41 21.04
C PHE A 311 -24.78 -11.21 20.51
N LEU A 312 -24.98 -11.20 19.19
CA LEU A 312 -26.30 -11.16 18.56
C LEU A 312 -27.03 -12.51 18.62
N TRP A 313 -26.30 -13.63 18.63
CA TRP A 313 -26.88 -14.98 18.56
C TRP A 313 -26.37 -15.95 19.63
N SER A 314 -25.26 -15.66 20.31
CA SER A 314 -24.70 -16.48 21.39
C SER A 314 -24.67 -15.74 22.72
N HIS A 315 -24.60 -16.50 23.81
CA HIS A 315 -24.66 -15.98 25.18
C HIS A 315 -23.60 -16.57 26.09
N GLY A 316 -23.21 -15.80 27.12
CA GLY A 316 -22.29 -16.22 28.16
C GLY A 316 -20.92 -16.59 27.62
N PHE A 317 -20.33 -17.66 28.18
CA PHE A 317 -18.97 -18.09 27.81
C PHE A 317 -18.83 -18.42 26.31
N SER A 318 -19.87 -18.99 25.69
CA SER A 318 -19.85 -19.32 24.25
C SER A 318 -19.70 -18.06 23.37
N ALA A 319 -20.37 -16.96 23.74
CA ALA A 319 -20.26 -15.68 23.01
C ALA A 319 -18.84 -15.10 23.10
N ILE A 320 -18.22 -15.17 24.28
CA ILE A 320 -16.86 -14.67 24.50
C ILE A 320 -15.86 -15.48 23.67
N VAL A 321 -15.96 -16.81 23.65
CA VAL A 321 -15.09 -17.66 22.83
C VAL A 321 -15.25 -17.34 21.33
N GLN A 322 -16.48 -17.19 20.85
CA GLN A 322 -16.74 -16.80 19.46
C GLN A 322 -16.19 -15.39 19.14
N CYS A 323 -16.29 -14.44 20.07
CA CYS A 323 -15.71 -13.10 19.93
C CYS A 323 -14.19 -13.15 19.75
N ILE A 324 -13.50 -13.93 20.60
CA ILE A 324 -12.05 -14.11 20.50
C ILE A 324 -11.68 -14.77 19.17
N VAL A 325 -12.39 -15.84 18.77
CA VAL A 325 -12.10 -16.58 17.53
C VAL A 325 -12.33 -15.70 16.30
N LEU A 326 -13.48 -15.02 16.19
CA LEU A 326 -13.77 -14.15 15.04
C LEU A 326 -12.80 -12.97 14.98
N SER A 327 -12.47 -12.36 16.11
CA SER A 327 -11.50 -11.25 16.16
C SER A 327 -10.10 -11.71 15.77
N ALA A 328 -9.66 -12.90 16.23
CA ALA A 328 -8.39 -13.48 15.83
C ALA A 328 -8.33 -13.80 14.33
N LEU A 329 -9.41 -14.33 13.75
CA LEU A 329 -9.49 -14.58 12.31
C LEU A 329 -9.47 -13.27 11.50
N ALA A 330 -10.15 -12.23 11.97
CA ALA A 330 -10.12 -10.91 11.36
C ALA A 330 -8.73 -10.27 11.43
N LEU A 331 -8.06 -10.33 12.60
CA LEU A 331 -6.67 -9.87 12.78
C LEU A 331 -5.70 -10.64 11.90
N ALA A 332 -5.85 -11.97 11.81
CA ALA A 332 -5.04 -12.80 10.93
C ALA A 332 -5.23 -12.38 9.47
N SER A 333 -6.47 -12.12 9.05
CA SER A 333 -6.81 -11.69 7.69
C SER A 333 -6.21 -10.32 7.36
N ILE A 334 -6.29 -9.35 8.28
CA ILE A 334 -5.60 -8.06 8.17
C ILE A 334 -4.08 -8.26 8.09
N GLY A 335 -3.52 -9.18 8.88
CA GLY A 335 -2.10 -9.53 8.83
C GLY A 335 -1.67 -10.15 7.49
N ILE A 336 -2.47 -11.04 6.90
CA ILE A 336 -2.23 -11.58 5.55
C ILE A 336 -2.28 -10.44 4.54
N PHE A 337 -3.31 -9.59 4.64
CA PHE A 337 -3.50 -8.49 3.70
C PHE A 337 -2.34 -7.50 3.76
N THR A 338 -1.95 -7.02 4.95
CA THR A 338 -0.76 -6.15 5.13
C THR A 338 0.53 -6.79 4.66
N SER A 339 0.68 -8.11 4.79
CA SER A 339 1.87 -8.83 4.34
C SER A 339 2.10 -8.74 2.83
N LEU A 340 1.03 -8.55 2.06
CA LEU A 340 1.13 -8.34 0.62
C LEU A 340 1.98 -7.10 0.35
N PHE A 341 1.74 -6.02 1.11
CA PHE A 341 2.28 -4.68 0.87
C PHE A 341 3.65 -4.41 1.53
N ASN A 342 4.05 -5.19 2.52
CA ASN A 342 5.26 -4.91 3.33
C ASN A 342 6.42 -5.89 3.10
N GLY A 343 6.29 -6.83 2.15
CA GLY A 343 7.33 -7.80 1.79
C GLY A 343 7.66 -8.84 2.88
N ARG A 344 6.92 -8.88 3.99
CA ARG A 344 7.10 -9.89 5.06
C ARG A 344 6.25 -11.13 4.77
N SER A 345 6.62 -12.27 5.34
CA SER A 345 5.82 -13.50 5.19
C SER A 345 4.43 -13.32 5.81
N ALA A 346 3.40 -13.83 5.11
CA ALA A 346 2.01 -13.74 5.56
C ALA A 346 1.82 -14.36 6.95
N LEU A 347 2.47 -15.51 7.20
CA LEU A 347 2.40 -16.20 8.48
C LEU A 347 2.94 -15.33 9.62
N PHE A 348 4.07 -14.64 9.41
CA PHE A 348 4.66 -13.77 10.43
C PHE A 348 3.76 -12.56 10.71
N SER A 349 3.26 -11.90 9.66
CA SER A 349 2.39 -10.71 9.82
C SER A 349 1.07 -11.06 10.51
N SER A 350 0.42 -12.17 10.14
CA SER A 350 -0.80 -12.64 10.80
C SER A 350 -0.56 -13.03 12.25
N PHE A 351 0.49 -13.80 12.53
CA PHE A 351 0.80 -14.23 13.89
C PHE A 351 1.08 -13.04 14.82
N ARG A 352 1.88 -12.08 14.34
CA ARG A 352 2.16 -10.83 15.05
C ARG A 352 0.86 -10.08 15.38
N GLN A 353 -0.03 -9.92 14.40
CA GLN A 353 -1.27 -9.17 14.57
C GLN A 353 -2.20 -9.82 15.59
N VAL A 354 -2.35 -11.15 15.50
CA VAL A 354 -3.17 -11.93 16.43
C VAL A 354 -2.61 -11.87 17.85
N ILE A 355 -1.29 -12.06 18.03
CA ILE A 355 -0.68 -12.01 19.36
C ILE A 355 -0.87 -10.64 20.00
N ILE A 356 -0.56 -9.56 19.28
CA ILE A 356 -0.68 -8.21 19.83
C ILE A 356 -2.14 -7.92 20.20
N GLY A 357 -3.10 -8.28 19.34
CA GLY A 357 -4.52 -8.09 19.62
C GLY A 357 -5.02 -8.93 20.80
N LEU A 358 -4.60 -10.19 20.91
CA LEU A 358 -4.97 -11.06 22.05
C LEU A 358 -4.33 -10.58 23.36
N LEU A 359 -3.09 -10.09 23.34
CA LEU A 359 -2.43 -9.52 24.52
C LEU A 359 -3.15 -8.26 24.99
N ALA A 360 -3.51 -7.35 24.07
CA ALA A 360 -4.25 -6.14 24.39
C ALA A 360 -5.63 -6.47 24.99
N ALA A 361 -6.37 -7.41 24.37
CA ALA A 361 -7.67 -7.84 24.86
C ALA A 361 -7.60 -8.60 26.19
N GLY A 362 -6.57 -9.42 26.39
CA GLY A 362 -6.30 -10.10 27.67
C GLY A 362 -6.00 -9.11 28.79
N PHE A 363 -5.25 -8.05 28.47
CA PHE A 363 -4.98 -6.95 29.40
C PHE A 363 -6.27 -6.21 29.79
N THR A 364 -7.11 -5.83 28.83
CA THR A 364 -8.37 -5.14 29.15
C THR A 364 -9.36 -6.05 29.89
N PHE A 365 -9.43 -7.33 29.54
CA PHE A 365 -10.21 -8.32 30.30
C PHE A 365 -9.74 -8.40 31.75
N GLY A 366 -8.43 -8.46 31.99
CA GLY A 366 -7.85 -8.49 33.33
C GLY A 366 -8.18 -7.24 34.15
N ILE A 367 -8.09 -6.05 33.54
CA ILE A 367 -8.53 -4.79 34.18
C ILE A 367 -10.03 -4.84 34.50
N GLY A 368 -10.84 -5.26 33.54
CA GLY A 368 -12.29 -5.41 33.71
C GLY A 368 -12.63 -6.33 34.89
N HIS A 369 -11.92 -7.45 34.99
CA HIS A 369 -12.07 -8.39 36.10
C HIS A 369 -11.72 -7.76 37.46
N ALA A 370 -10.58 -7.06 37.55
CA ALA A 370 -10.16 -6.40 38.80
C ALA A 370 -11.17 -5.31 39.24
N LEU A 371 -11.69 -4.53 38.29
CA LEU A 371 -12.67 -3.49 38.57
C LEU A 371 -14.05 -4.07 38.90
N GLY A 372 -14.48 -5.11 38.21
CA GLY A 372 -15.76 -5.79 38.48
C GLY A 372 -15.82 -6.39 39.89
N VAL A 373 -14.70 -6.93 40.38
CA VAL A 373 -14.56 -7.43 41.76
C VAL A 373 -14.64 -6.30 42.81
N SER A 374 -14.32 -5.06 42.44
CA SER A 374 -14.30 -3.90 43.34
C SER A 374 -15.62 -3.11 43.39
N ILE A 375 -16.46 -3.23 42.34
CA ILE A 375 -17.73 -2.48 42.19
C ILE A 375 -18.96 -3.33 42.56
N SER A 376 -18.80 -4.65 42.58
CA SER A 376 -19.84 -5.62 42.99
C SER A 376 -19.77 -5.93 44.47
#